data_AF-A0A374BNA3-F1
#
_entry.id   AF-A0A374BNA3-F1
#
_cell.length_a   1.000
_cell.length_b   1.000
_cell.length_c   1.000
_cell.angle_alpha   90.00
_cell.angle_beta   90.00
_cell.angle_gamma   90.00
#
_symmetry.space_group_name_H-M   'P 1'
#
loop_
_entity.id
_entity.type
_entity.pdbx_description
1 polymer ?
#
loop_
_entity_poly.entity_id
_entity_poly.type
_entity_poly.pdbx_seq_one_letter_code
_entity_poly.pdbx_strand_id
1 'polypeptide(L)'
;MKTKSIIFLPIIIGIVCLVIYTIQILYKPPLYKKLQGEYNIDLEQSYIYRHVDFRPLGSNIVFNNAHVELPAILSAHDKIKGTYENIKRLENNAKGKWKIISKKPDSILIETPASLLNGKYAVILKKKVIPPQIIYYLIIQNDSTYLCSSKVLNASFDGEWE
;
A
#
# COMPACT_ATOMS: atom_id res chain seq x y z
N MET A 1 -10.33 51.36 16.77
CA MET A 1 -9.55 50.53 15.83
C MET A 1 -9.36 49.06 16.27
N LYS A 2 -10.27 48.43 17.05
CA LYS A 2 -10.07 47.04 17.55
C LYS A 2 -10.82 45.95 16.78
N THR A 3 -11.88 46.27 16.05
CA THR A 3 -12.77 45.28 15.41
C THR A 3 -12.28 44.77 14.05
N LYS A 4 -11.58 45.60 13.26
CA LYS A 4 -11.04 45.17 11.95
C LYS A 4 -9.95 44.11 12.08
N SER A 5 -9.11 44.19 13.12
CA SER A 5 -7.99 43.25 13.29
C SER A 5 -8.44 41.84 13.71
N ILE A 6 -9.60 41.71 14.34
CA ILE A 6 -10.15 40.43 14.82
C ILE A 6 -10.69 39.57 13.67
N ILE A 7 -11.20 40.19 12.58
CA ILE A 7 -11.74 39.47 11.40
C ILE A 7 -10.61 39.03 10.46
N PHE A 8 -9.47 39.71 10.44
CA PHE A 8 -8.33 39.35 9.58
C PHE A 8 -7.64 38.05 10.01
N LEU A 9 -7.55 37.80 11.32
CA LEU A 9 -6.89 36.61 11.87
C LEU A 9 -7.51 35.28 11.40
N PRO A 10 -8.84 35.05 11.47
CA PRO A 10 -9.44 33.80 10.99
C PRO A 10 -9.31 33.63 9.46
N ILE A 11 -9.31 34.72 8.69
CA ILE A 11 -9.10 34.65 7.23
C ILE A 11 -7.68 34.18 6.91
N ILE A 12 -6.67 34.72 7.60
CA ILE A 12 -5.27 34.31 7.42
C ILE A 12 -5.09 32.84 7.81
N ILE A 13 -5.66 32.41 8.94
CA ILE A 13 -5.62 31.00 9.36
C ILE A 13 -6.26 30.10 8.30
N GLY A 14 -7.42 30.50 7.76
CA GLY A 14 -8.10 29.77 6.68
C GLY A 14 -7.22 29.61 5.44
N ILE A 15 -6.55 30.68 5.00
CA ILE A 15 -5.63 30.64 3.85
C ILE A 15 -4.44 29.71 4.13
N VAL A 16 -3.82 29.81 5.32
CA VAL A 16 -2.69 28.94 5.71
C VAL A 16 -3.10 27.47 5.73
N CYS A 17 -4.27 27.14 6.29
CA CYS A 17 -4.79 25.77 6.26
C CYS A 17 -5.00 25.27 4.82
N LEU A 18 -5.52 26.12 3.94
CA LEU A 18 -5.77 25.79 2.53
C LEU A 18 -4.45 25.55 1.78
N VAL A 19 -3.42 26.35 2.03
CA VAL A 19 -2.07 26.18 1.46
C VAL A 19 -1.40 24.90 1.96
N ILE A 20 -1.49 24.59 3.27
CA ILE A 20 -0.95 23.34 3.82
C ILE A 20 -1.66 22.14 3.19
N TYR A 21 -2.99 22.22 3.05
CA TYR A 21 -3.79 21.17 2.42
C TYR A 21 -3.41 20.94 0.95
N THR A 22 -3.24 22.01 0.15
CA THR A 22 -2.83 21.88 -1.25
C THR A 22 -1.42 21.33 -1.39
N ILE A 23 -0.47 21.76 -0.56
CA ILE A 23 0.89 21.19 -0.53
C ILE A 23 0.85 19.70 -0.20
N GLN A 24 0.04 19.26 0.76
CA GLN A 24 -0.10 17.84 1.11
C GLN A 24 -0.70 16.99 -0.04
N ILE A 25 -1.58 17.58 -0.85
CA ILE A 25 -2.15 16.91 -2.03
C ILE A 25 -1.14 16.85 -3.17
N LEU A 26 -0.46 17.96 -3.47
CA LEU A 26 0.50 18.03 -4.58
C LEU A 26 1.78 17.24 -4.30
N TYR A 27 2.31 17.33 -3.08
CA TYR A 27 3.58 16.71 -2.72
C TYR A 27 3.37 15.35 -2.06
N LYS A 28 2.98 14.37 -2.87
CA LYS A 28 3.05 12.97 -2.46
C LYS A 28 4.51 12.54 -2.28
N PRO A 29 4.87 11.92 -1.14
CA PRO A 29 6.24 11.44 -0.91
C PRO A 29 6.72 10.49 -2.02
N PRO A 30 8.03 10.38 -2.29
CA PRO A 30 8.56 9.45 -3.30
C PRO A 30 8.08 8.01 -3.07
N LEU A 31 8.11 7.53 -1.82
CA LEU A 31 7.57 6.21 -1.45
C LEU A 31 6.09 6.04 -1.87
N TYR A 32 5.28 7.11 -1.77
CA TYR A 32 3.88 7.05 -2.18
C TYR A 32 3.75 6.80 -3.68
N LYS A 33 4.50 7.55 -4.48
CA LYS A 33 4.51 7.38 -5.94
C LYS A 33 5.02 5.98 -6.31
N LYS A 34 6.10 5.55 -5.65
CA LYS A 34 6.73 4.23 -5.88
C LYS A 34 5.88 3.05 -5.42
N LEU A 35 4.91 3.22 -4.54
CA LEU A 35 4.03 2.11 -4.17
C LEU A 35 2.86 1.94 -5.14
N GLN A 36 2.52 2.92 -5.97
CA GLN A 36 1.32 2.85 -6.81
C GLN A 36 1.35 1.69 -7.82
N GLY A 37 0.18 1.13 -8.09
CA GLY A 37 -0.04 0.07 -9.07
C GLY A 37 -0.10 -1.32 -8.46
N GLU A 38 -0.06 -2.32 -9.33
CA GLU A 38 -0.17 -3.73 -9.01
C GLU A 38 1.21 -4.38 -8.92
N TYR A 39 1.40 -5.20 -7.88
CA TYR A 39 2.59 -6.01 -7.64
C TYR A 39 2.18 -7.48 -7.52
N ASN A 40 2.84 -8.35 -8.29
CA ASN A 40 2.65 -9.79 -8.23
C ASN A 40 3.58 -10.37 -7.16
N ILE A 41 3.02 -11.08 -6.19
CA ILE A 41 3.74 -11.76 -5.12
C ILE A 41 4.50 -12.95 -5.70
N ASP A 42 5.80 -13.00 -5.41
CA ASP A 42 6.61 -14.19 -5.62
C ASP A 42 6.38 -15.13 -4.42
N LEU A 43 5.58 -16.18 -4.63
CA LEU A 43 5.20 -17.12 -3.59
C LEU A 43 6.37 -17.99 -3.11
N GLU A 44 7.40 -18.18 -3.93
CA GLU A 44 8.59 -18.97 -3.55
C GLU A 44 9.53 -18.16 -2.65
N GLN A 45 9.55 -16.83 -2.83
CA GLN A 45 10.36 -15.93 -2.01
C GLN A 45 9.60 -15.33 -0.82
N SER A 46 8.32 -15.63 -0.67
CA SER A 46 7.45 -15.07 0.37
C SER A 46 7.15 -16.08 1.47
N TYR A 47 7.02 -15.61 2.72
CA TYR A 47 6.61 -16.44 3.85
C TYR A 47 5.70 -15.68 4.82
N ILE A 48 4.69 -16.38 5.34
CA ILE A 48 3.75 -15.87 6.34
C ILE A 48 3.70 -16.87 7.50
N TYR A 49 4.37 -16.53 8.59
CA TYR A 49 4.38 -17.33 9.82
C TYR A 49 3.26 -16.87 10.76
N ARG A 50 2.01 -17.09 10.35
CA ARG A 50 0.82 -16.72 11.15
C ARG A 50 -0.05 -17.92 11.50
N HIS A 51 0.53 -19.04 11.94
CA HIS A 51 -0.21 -20.23 12.44
C HIS A 51 -1.46 -20.65 11.63
N VAL A 52 -1.46 -20.39 10.32
CA VAL A 52 -2.54 -20.67 9.39
C VAL A 52 -1.93 -21.13 8.08
N ASP A 53 -2.53 -22.13 7.46
CA ASP A 53 -2.18 -22.54 6.10
C ASP A 53 -2.34 -21.33 5.18
N PHE A 54 -1.25 -20.80 4.63
CA PHE A 54 -1.30 -19.70 3.68
C PHE A 54 -1.75 -20.22 2.32
N ARG A 55 -3.03 -20.00 1.98
CA ARG A 55 -3.60 -20.36 0.67
C ARG A 55 -4.20 -19.11 0.02
N PRO A 56 -3.40 -18.33 -0.72
CA PRO A 56 -3.89 -17.14 -1.39
C PRO A 56 -4.80 -17.52 -2.57
N LEU A 57 -5.95 -16.84 -2.70
CA LEU A 57 -6.87 -16.95 -3.85
C LEU A 57 -6.45 -16.05 -5.03
N GLY A 58 -5.49 -15.16 -4.81
CA GLY A 58 -4.88 -14.32 -5.82
C GLY A 58 -3.46 -13.95 -5.40
N SER A 59 -2.62 -13.55 -6.35
CA SER A 59 -1.20 -13.31 -6.10
C SER A 59 -0.83 -11.82 -6.01
N ASN A 60 -1.80 -10.91 -5.98
CA ASN A 60 -1.50 -9.51 -6.28
C ASN A 60 -1.75 -8.58 -5.08
N ILE A 61 -0.88 -7.59 -4.94
CA ILE A 61 -1.04 -6.46 -4.02
C ILE A 61 -1.20 -5.21 -4.88
N VAL A 62 -2.30 -4.50 -4.71
CA VAL A 62 -2.59 -3.28 -5.46
C VAL A 62 -2.61 -2.10 -4.51
N PHE A 63 -1.80 -1.09 -4.77
CA PHE A 63 -1.90 0.21 -4.11
C PHE A 63 -2.46 1.23 -5.09
N ASN A 64 -3.59 1.85 -4.72
CA ASN A 64 -4.20 2.91 -5.51
C ASN A 64 -4.58 4.08 -4.61
N ASN A 65 -3.86 5.17 -4.75
CA ASN A 65 -3.93 6.31 -3.87
C ASN A 65 -3.73 5.92 -2.40
N ALA A 66 -4.74 6.13 -1.55
CA ALA A 66 -4.74 5.71 -0.15
C ALA A 66 -5.43 4.35 0.07
N HIS A 67 -5.84 3.67 -1.00
CA HIS A 67 -6.48 2.35 -0.96
C HIS A 67 -5.47 1.25 -1.25
N VAL A 68 -5.71 0.10 -0.64
CA VAL A 68 -4.93 -1.12 -0.88
C VAL A 68 -5.87 -2.30 -1.07
N GLU A 69 -5.54 -3.17 -2.01
CA GLU A 69 -6.16 -4.48 -2.19
C GLU A 69 -5.08 -5.53 -1.99
N LEU A 70 -5.31 -6.43 -1.03
CA LEU A 70 -4.40 -7.51 -0.67
C LEU A 70 -4.89 -8.82 -1.29
N PRO A 71 -4.02 -9.84 -1.43
CA PRO A 71 -4.48 -11.16 -1.77
C PRO A 71 -5.49 -11.64 -0.71
N ALA A 72 -6.62 -12.19 -1.16
CA ALA A 72 -7.51 -12.92 -0.27
C ALA A 72 -6.80 -14.20 0.17
N ILE A 73 -6.66 -14.41 1.48
CA ILE A 73 -5.96 -15.57 2.05
C ILE A 73 -7.00 -16.41 2.78
N LEU A 74 -7.09 -17.69 2.43
CA LEU A 74 -7.84 -18.65 3.22
C LEU A 74 -7.03 -18.99 4.46
N SER A 75 -7.59 -18.79 5.64
CA SER A 75 -7.05 -19.32 6.88
C SER A 75 -7.58 -20.74 7.14
N ALA A 76 -6.90 -21.50 8.01
CA ALA A 76 -7.38 -22.80 8.46
C ALA A 76 -8.75 -22.74 9.19
N HIS A 77 -9.18 -21.55 9.64
CA HIS A 77 -10.46 -21.35 10.32
C HIS A 77 -11.61 -21.03 9.35
N ASP A 78 -11.29 -20.73 8.09
CA ASP A 78 -12.27 -20.37 7.07
C ASP A 78 -12.99 -21.62 6.54
N LYS A 79 -14.17 -21.92 7.10
CA LYS A 79 -15.06 -22.97 6.60
C LYS A 79 -15.79 -22.50 5.33
N ILE A 80 -15.09 -22.48 4.21
CA ILE A 80 -15.64 -21.97 2.94
C ILE A 80 -16.12 -23.12 2.08
N LYS A 81 -17.39 -23.05 1.65
CA LYS A 81 -18.01 -24.01 0.72
C LYS A 81 -17.65 -23.76 -0.75
N GLY A 82 -16.82 -22.76 -1.05
CA GLY A 82 -16.40 -22.38 -2.40
C GLY A 82 -17.46 -21.62 -3.21
N THR A 83 -18.53 -21.11 -2.58
CA THR A 83 -19.55 -20.32 -3.30
C THR A 83 -19.02 -18.94 -3.69
N TYR A 84 -19.55 -18.38 -4.78
CA TYR A 84 -19.21 -17.04 -5.26
C TYR A 84 -19.33 -15.97 -4.16
N GLU A 85 -20.40 -16.01 -3.36
CA GLU A 85 -20.60 -15.06 -2.26
C GLU A 85 -19.49 -15.13 -1.19
N ASN A 86 -18.99 -16.33 -0.89
CA ASN A 86 -17.90 -16.50 0.07
C ASN A 86 -16.59 -15.93 -0.48
N ILE A 87 -16.29 -16.16 -1.76
CA ILE A 87 -15.10 -15.61 -2.42
C ILE A 87 -15.18 -14.09 -2.47
N LYS A 88 -16.32 -13.54 -2.91
CA LYS A 88 -16.57 -12.08 -2.94
C LYS A 88 -16.43 -11.44 -1.56
N ARG A 89 -16.89 -12.12 -0.49
CA ARG A 89 -16.71 -11.65 0.88
C ARG A 89 -15.24 -11.59 1.27
N LEU A 90 -14.45 -12.61 0.94
CA LEU A 90 -13.01 -12.63 1.23
C LEU A 90 -12.26 -11.53 0.47
N GLU A 91 -12.56 -11.35 -0.82
CA GLU A 91 -11.97 -10.29 -1.63
C GLU A 91 -12.28 -8.92 -1.03
N ASN A 92 -13.53 -8.67 -0.63
CA ASN A 92 -13.91 -7.42 0.03
C ASN A 92 -13.19 -7.22 1.36
N ASN A 93 -13.01 -8.28 2.15
CA ASN A 93 -12.27 -8.23 3.41
C ASN A 93 -10.77 -7.93 3.23
N ALA A 94 -10.23 -8.19 2.05
CA ALA A 94 -8.84 -7.91 1.69
C ALA A 94 -8.61 -6.48 1.19
N LYS A 95 -9.68 -5.67 1.03
CA LYS A 95 -9.60 -4.26 0.65
C LYS A 95 -9.56 -3.36 1.87
N GLY A 96 -8.79 -2.28 1.80
CA GLY A 96 -8.72 -1.31 2.87
C GLY A 96 -7.89 -0.09 2.53
N LYS A 97 -7.27 0.49 3.54
CA LYS A 97 -6.46 1.71 3.40
C LYS A 97 -5.01 1.44 3.74
N TRP A 98 -4.13 2.31 3.27
CA TRP A 98 -2.75 2.30 3.69
C TRP A 98 -2.22 3.72 3.88
N LYS A 99 -1.18 3.86 4.69
CA LYS A 99 -0.49 5.14 4.92
C LYS A 99 0.98 4.95 5.23
N ILE A 100 1.78 5.93 4.86
CA ILE A 100 3.21 5.99 5.25
C ILE A 100 3.28 6.38 6.73
N ILE A 101 4.01 5.60 7.52
CA ILE A 101 4.20 5.85 8.97
C ILE A 101 5.64 6.24 9.32
N SER A 102 6.61 5.93 8.47
CA SER A 102 8.01 6.35 8.61
C SER A 102 8.67 6.46 7.24
N LYS A 103 9.66 7.35 7.12
CA LYS A 103 10.50 7.55 5.91
C LYS A 103 11.96 7.16 6.13
N LYS A 104 12.36 6.84 7.38
CA LYS A 104 13.73 6.49 7.77
C LYS A 104 13.72 5.53 8.97
N PRO A 105 13.66 4.20 8.75
CA PRO A 105 13.47 3.52 7.47
C PRO A 105 12.04 3.70 6.93
N ASP A 106 11.85 3.45 5.63
CA ASP A 106 10.52 3.47 5.01
C ASP A 106 9.61 2.43 5.66
N SER A 107 8.41 2.84 6.05
CA SER A 107 7.42 1.95 6.65
C SER A 107 6.01 2.41 6.35
N ILE A 108 5.12 1.44 6.19
CA ILE A 108 3.69 1.66 5.94
C ILE A 108 2.84 0.96 7.00
N LEU A 109 1.64 1.48 7.19
CA LEU A 109 0.55 0.78 7.85
C LEU A 109 -0.48 0.38 6.79
N ILE A 110 -0.86 -0.89 6.80
CA ILE A 110 -1.96 -1.45 6.03
C ILE A 110 -3.12 -1.67 7.01
N GLU A 111 -4.25 -1.01 6.74
CA GLU A 111 -5.47 -1.01 7.56
C GLU A 111 -6.55 -1.81 6.84
N THR A 112 -6.54 -3.12 7.08
CA THR A 112 -7.46 -4.13 6.51
C THR A 112 -7.90 -5.11 7.61
N PRO A 113 -8.73 -4.71 8.59
CA PRO A 113 -8.92 -5.47 9.83
C PRO A 113 -9.30 -6.95 9.68
N ALA A 114 -10.00 -7.31 8.61
CA ALA A 114 -10.41 -8.68 8.32
C ALA A 114 -9.33 -9.51 7.57
N SER A 115 -8.25 -8.87 7.10
CA SER A 115 -7.14 -9.53 6.41
C SER A 115 -6.04 -9.93 7.38
N LEU A 116 -5.48 -11.11 7.14
CA LEU A 116 -4.27 -11.58 7.81
C LEU A 116 -3.02 -10.75 7.48
N LEU A 117 -3.09 -9.84 6.51
CA LEU A 117 -2.00 -8.94 6.14
C LEU A 117 -2.19 -7.52 6.71
N ASN A 118 -3.15 -7.34 7.61
CA ASN A 118 -3.27 -6.12 8.40
C ASN A 118 -2.03 -5.92 9.29
N GLY A 119 -1.51 -4.70 9.33
CA GLY A 119 -0.42 -4.36 10.24
C GLY A 119 0.56 -3.32 9.71
N LYS A 120 1.64 -3.15 10.48
CA LYS A 120 2.77 -2.28 10.15
C LYS A 120 3.84 -3.09 9.45
N TYR A 121 4.46 -2.50 8.43
CA TYR A 121 5.47 -3.14 7.61
C TYR A 121 6.62 -2.18 7.33
N ALA A 122 7.84 -2.68 7.43
CA ALA A 122 9.00 -2.07 6.79
C ALA A 122 8.90 -2.28 5.28
N VAL A 123 9.31 -1.28 4.50
CA VAL A 123 9.27 -1.32 3.03
C VAL A 123 10.68 -1.23 2.47
N ILE A 124 11.01 -2.13 1.56
CA ILE A 124 12.27 -2.11 0.81
C ILE A 124 11.92 -2.18 -0.68
N LEU A 125 12.44 -1.21 -1.45
CA LEU A 125 12.26 -1.15 -2.90
C LEU A 125 13.59 -1.46 -3.58
N LYS A 126 13.57 -2.34 -4.58
CA LYS A 126 14.75 -2.63 -5.43
C LYS A 126 14.37 -2.53 -6.90
N LYS A 127 15.30 -2.04 -7.72
CA LYS A 127 15.15 -1.95 -9.18
C LYS A 127 16.15 -2.89 -9.84
N LYS A 128 15.71 -3.69 -10.81
CA LYS A 128 16.57 -4.51 -11.68
C LYS A 128 16.25 -4.23 -13.13
N VAL A 129 17.26 -3.85 -13.90
CA VAL A 129 17.13 -3.60 -15.34
C VAL A 129 17.51 -4.87 -16.09
N ILE A 130 16.59 -5.42 -16.88
CA ILE A 130 16.82 -6.58 -17.75
C ILE A 130 16.27 -6.20 -19.13
N PRO A 131 17.06 -5.57 -20.01
CA PRO A 131 16.56 -5.06 -21.28
C PRO A 131 15.78 -6.11 -22.08
N PRO A 132 14.58 -5.78 -22.62
CA PRO A 132 13.94 -4.47 -22.69
C PRO A 132 13.02 -4.12 -21.50
N GLN A 133 13.15 -4.78 -20.36
CA GLN A 133 12.27 -4.66 -19.20
C GLN A 133 12.97 -4.04 -17.98
N ILE A 134 12.19 -3.43 -17.10
CA ILE A 134 12.61 -3.00 -15.77
C ILE A 134 11.69 -3.68 -14.76
N ILE A 135 12.28 -4.38 -13.80
CA ILE A 135 11.57 -5.06 -12.73
C ILE A 135 11.75 -4.25 -11.45
N TYR A 136 10.63 -3.85 -10.85
CA TYR A 136 10.59 -3.22 -9.54
C TYR A 136 10.15 -4.24 -8.51
N TYR A 137 11.02 -4.53 -7.55
CA TYR A 137 10.72 -5.39 -6.42
C TYR A 137 10.26 -4.54 -5.24
N LEU A 138 9.15 -4.97 -4.66
CA LEU A 138 8.60 -4.49 -3.41
C LEU A 138 8.76 -5.62 -2.38
N ILE A 139 9.47 -5.33 -1.29
CA ILE A 139 9.51 -6.20 -0.13
C ILE A 139 8.78 -5.47 1.00
N ILE A 140 7.71 -6.07 1.51
CA ILE A 140 7.05 -5.64 2.74
C ILE A 140 7.26 -6.70 3.82
N GLN A 141 7.78 -6.27 4.98
CA GLN A 141 8.15 -7.21 6.03
C GLN A 141 7.84 -6.72 7.44
N ASN A 142 7.53 -7.67 8.32
CA ASN A 142 7.47 -7.52 9.77
C ASN A 142 7.82 -8.86 10.43
N ASP A 143 7.71 -8.95 11.75
CA ASP A 143 8.13 -10.12 12.55
C ASP A 143 7.50 -11.46 12.12
N SER A 144 6.35 -11.44 11.43
CA SER A 144 5.57 -12.63 11.07
C SER A 144 5.32 -12.79 9.57
N THR A 145 5.82 -11.86 8.76
CA THR A 145 5.43 -11.77 7.35
C THR A 145 6.57 -11.17 6.55
N TYR A 146 6.93 -11.84 5.47
CA TYR A 146 7.84 -11.34 4.45
C TYR A 146 7.19 -11.62 3.10
N LEU A 147 6.82 -10.54 2.39
CA LEU A 147 6.25 -10.64 1.06
C LEU A 147 7.21 -10.00 0.08
N CYS A 148 7.72 -10.82 -0.84
CA CYS A 148 8.45 -10.36 -2.01
C CYS A 148 7.44 -10.24 -3.15
N SER A 149 7.37 -9.08 -3.79
CA SER A 149 6.47 -8.85 -4.91
C SER A 149 7.17 -8.05 -5.98
N SER A 150 6.72 -8.18 -7.23
CA SER A 150 7.35 -7.51 -8.35
C SER A 150 6.32 -6.96 -9.33
N LYS A 151 6.73 -5.90 -10.03
CA LYS A 151 6.03 -5.45 -11.22
C LYS A 151 7.02 -5.17 -12.33
N VAL A 152 6.60 -5.49 -13.55
CA VAL A 152 7.41 -5.37 -14.76
C VAL A 152 6.90 -4.18 -15.56
N LEU A 153 7.80 -3.27 -15.89
CA LEU A 153 7.55 -2.18 -16.83
C LEU A 153 8.45 -2.36 -18.05
N ASN A 154 7.96 -1.98 -19.22
CA ASN A 154 8.83 -1.89 -20.40
C ASN A 154 9.81 -0.73 -20.21
N ALA A 155 11.08 -0.92 -20.58
CA ALA A 155 12.15 0.06 -20.41
C ALA A 155 11.95 1.32 -21.28
N SER A 156 11.06 1.27 -22.27
CA SER A 156 10.59 2.45 -23.00
C SER A 156 9.64 3.35 -22.20
N PHE A 157 9.23 2.92 -21.01
CA PHE A 157 8.39 3.69 -20.10
C PHE A 157 9.28 4.58 -19.22
N ASP A 158 9.56 5.78 -19.71
CA ASP A 158 10.39 6.81 -19.07
C ASP A 158 9.62 7.60 -17.97
N GLY A 159 8.71 6.92 -17.27
CA GLY A 159 7.95 7.48 -16.17
C GLY A 159 8.78 7.43 -14.90
N GLU A 160 9.29 8.57 -14.46
CA GLU A 160 10.11 8.79 -13.26
C GLU A 160 9.81 7.82 -12.10
N TRP A 161 10.69 6.82 -11.96
CA TRP A 161 10.87 6.03 -10.73
C TRP A 161 12.01 6.57 -9.85
N GLU A 162 12.50 7.78 -10.17
CA GLU A 162 13.46 8.52 -9.36
C GLU A 162 12.76 9.22 -8.18
#